data_AF-A0A1T0ARP8-F1
#
_entry.id   AF-A0A1T0ARP8-F1
#
_cell.length_a   1.000
_cell.length_b   1.000
_cell.length_c   1.000
_cell.angle_alpha   90.00
_cell.angle_beta   90.00
_cell.angle_gamma   90.00
#
_symmetry.space_group_name_H-M   'P 1'
#
loop_
_entity.id
_entity.type
_entity.pdbx_description
1 polymer ?
#
loop_
_entity_poly.entity_id
_entity_poly.type
_entity_poly.pdbx_seq_one_letter_code
_entity_poly.pdbx_strand_id
1 'polypeptide(L)'
;MKRYRFTVAAKLSKTGTRQLLSNIIATGIVDAKNQVKEMFPEATIYSCTRNEEYIDPKQRAMQSQTKSSNDEQNSSSLGGMLLGAAITAGIGLFLKKK
;
A
#
# COMPACT_ATOMS: atom_id res chain seq x y z
N MET A 1 11.08 3.52 17.05
CA MET A 1 11.80 4.24 15.97
C MET A 1 10.96 4.22 14.71
N LYS A 2 10.80 5.37 14.05
CA LYS A 2 10.06 5.47 12.78
C LYS A 2 10.82 4.77 11.67
N ARG A 3 10.12 4.04 10.80
CA ARG A 3 10.67 3.39 9.61
C ARG A 3 10.08 4.06 8.37
N TYR A 4 10.81 4.05 7.27
CA TYR A 4 10.38 4.63 6.01
C TYR A 4 10.61 3.64 4.88
N ARG A 5 9.80 3.77 3.82
CA ARG A 5 10.05 3.10 2.54
C ARG A 5 11.06 3.91 1.74
N PHE A 6 12.04 3.22 1.18
CA PHE A 6 13.05 3.79 0.31
C PHE A 6 13.00 3.14 -1.07
N THR A 7 13.29 3.95 -2.07
CA THR A 7 13.60 3.50 -3.43
C THR A 7 15.08 3.74 -3.69
N VAL A 8 15.80 2.71 -4.10
CA VAL A 8 17.24 2.76 -4.36
C VAL A 8 17.51 2.43 -5.82
N ALA A 9 18.09 3.37 -6.57
CA ALA A 9 18.57 3.10 -7.92
C ALA A 9 20.01 2.60 -7.85
N ALA A 10 20.25 1.38 -8.31
CA ALA A 10 21.58 0.77 -8.29
C ALA A 10 21.87 0.00 -9.59
N LYS A 11 23.12 -0.03 -10.02
CA LYS A 11 23.59 -0.97 -11.04
C LYS A 11 24.06 -2.22 -10.34
N LEU A 12 23.45 -3.35 -10.68
CA LEU A 12 23.89 -4.66 -10.20
C LEU A 12 24.95 -5.21 -11.16
N SER A 13 26.07 -5.71 -10.64
CA SER A 13 27.16 -6.24 -11.48
C SER A 13 26.71 -7.42 -12.34
N LYS A 14 25.85 -8.29 -11.79
CA LYS A 14 25.36 -9.51 -12.46
C LYS A 14 24.52 -9.23 -13.70
N THR A 15 23.75 -8.15 -13.71
CA THR A 15 22.85 -7.81 -14.82
C THR A 15 23.38 -6.68 -15.68
N GLY A 16 24.42 -5.96 -15.23
CA GLY A 16 25.01 -4.81 -15.92
C GLY A 16 24.07 -3.62 -16.09
N THR A 17 22.81 -3.74 -15.68
CA THR A 17 21.74 -2.77 -15.91
C THR A 17 21.41 -2.02 -14.63
N ARG A 18 20.92 -0.79 -14.79
CA ARG A 18 20.38 -0.01 -13.68
C ARG A 18 19.05 -0.62 -13.27
N GLN A 19 18.92 -0.97 -12.01
CA GLN A 19 17.72 -1.49 -11.40
C GLN A 19 17.22 -0.54 -10.33
N LEU A 20 15.90 -0.47 -10.22
CA LEU A 20 15.22 0.28 -9.21
C LEU A 20 14.74 -0.69 -8.13
N LEU A 21 15.40 -0.68 -6.98
CA LEU A 21 15.06 -1.49 -5.82
C LEU A 21 14.09 -0.70 -4.96
N SER A 22 12.80 -1.02 -5.08
CA SER A 22 11.72 -0.43 -4.28
C SER A 22 11.47 -1.22 -2.99
N ASN A 23 10.71 -0.63 -2.07
CA ASN A 23 10.26 -1.26 -0.82
C ASN A 23 11.38 -1.63 0.17
N ILE A 24 12.50 -0.91 0.13
CA ILE A 24 13.53 -1.04 1.17
C ILE A 24 13.03 -0.34 2.43
N ILE A 25 12.81 -1.08 3.52
CA ILE A 25 12.28 -0.53 4.76
C ILE A 25 13.44 -0.30 5.72
N ALA A 26 13.69 0.96 6.05
CA ALA A 26 14.82 1.33 6.90
C ALA A 26 14.50 2.53 7.79
N THR A 27 15.34 2.76 8.80
CA THR A 27 15.26 3.92 9.69
C THR A 27 15.86 5.18 9.07
N GLY A 28 16.85 5.02 8.18
CA GLY A 28 17.50 6.13 7.49
C GLY A 28 18.09 5.74 6.14
N ILE A 29 18.59 6.75 5.42
CA ILE A 29 19.21 6.57 4.09
C ILE A 29 20.44 5.66 4.15
N VAL A 30 21.25 5.77 5.21
CA VAL A 30 22.45 4.95 5.40
C VAL A 30 22.06 3.48 5.56
N ASP A 31 21.09 3.20 6.43
CA ASP A 31 20.58 1.84 6.67
C ASP A 31 19.97 1.24 5.40
N ALA A 32 19.22 2.03 4.62
CA ALA A 32 18.66 1.57 3.35
C ALA A 32 19.76 1.20 2.34
N LYS A 33 20.83 2.00 2.26
CA LYS A 33 21.98 1.70 1.39
C LYS A 33 22.74 0.46 1.87
N ASN A 34 22.91 0.29 3.17
CA ASN A 34 23.58 -0.86 3.75
C ASN A 34 22.82 -2.15 3.47
N GLN A 35 21.49 -2.17 3.65
CA GLN A 35 20.66 -3.32 3.27
C GLN A 35 20.82 -3.69 1.78
N VAL A 36 20.86 -2.69 0.89
CA VAL A 36 21.10 -2.94 -0.54
C VAL A 36 22.48 -3.53 -0.79
N LYS A 37 23.51 -3.08 -0.07
CA LYS A 37 24.86 -3.65 -0.16
C LYS A 37 24.95 -5.05 0.45
N GLU A 38 24.20 -5.36 1.50
CA GLU A 38 24.15 -6.71 2.06
C GLU A 38 23.50 -7.70 1.09
N MET A 39 22.41 -7.30 0.41
CA MET A 39 21.77 -8.11 -0.63
C MET A 39 22.61 -8.21 -1.89
N PHE A 40 23.28 -7.11 -2.26
CA PHE A 40 24.05 -6.98 -3.48
C PHE A 40 25.39 -6.27 -3.18
N PRO A 41 26.42 -7.01 -2.73
CA PRO A 41 27.72 -6.42 -2.33
C PRO A 41 28.38 -5.61 -3.43
N GLU A 42 28.21 -6.08 -4.67
CA GLU A 42 28.75 -5.47 -5.89
C GLU A 42 27.88 -4.34 -6.46
N ALA A 43 26.80 -3.93 -5.78
CA ALA A 43 25.89 -2.92 -6.29
C ALA A 43 26.51 -1.52 -6.23
N THR A 44 26.51 -0.83 -7.37
CA THR A 44 26.82 0.60 -7.43
C THR A 44 25.54 1.39 -7.23
N ILE A 45 25.38 2.03 -6.07
CA ILE A 45 24.19 2.82 -5.72
C ILE A 45 24.33 4.25 -6.29
N TYR A 46 23.38 4.68 -7.11
CA TYR A 46 23.33 6.03 -7.68
C TYR A 46 22.47 6.99 -6.85
N SER A 47 21.31 6.53 -6.42
CA SER A 47 20.38 7.34 -5.64
C SER A 47 19.63 6.49 -4.63
N CYS A 48 19.20 7.14 -3.55
CA CYS A 48 18.36 6.56 -2.52
C CYS A 48 17.39 7.65 -2.07
N THR A 49 16.11 7.42 -2.28
CA THR A 49 15.04 8.39 -2.01
C THR A 49 14.15 7.83 -0.91
N ARG A 50 13.87 8.65 0.11
CA ARG A 50 12.85 8.36 1.11
C ARG A 50 11.48 8.69 0.55
N ASN A 51 10.57 7.72 0.60
CA ASN A 51 9.19 7.89 0.18
C ASN A 51 8.33 8.21 1.42
N GLU A 52 7.49 7.28 1.84
CA GLU A 52 6.55 7.41 2.95
C GLU A 52 7.03 6.75 4.25
N GLU A 53 6.44 7.16 5.37
CA GLU A 53 6.60 6.47 6.65
C GLU A 53 5.97 5.07 6.55
N TYR A 54 6.75 4.04 6.84
CA TYR A 54 6.30 2.66 6.80
C TYR A 54 5.50 2.36 8.07
N ILE A 55 4.22 2.06 7.88
CA ILE A 55 3.35 1.56 8.95
C ILE A 55 3.33 0.04 8.84
N ASP A 56 3.78 -0.63 9.90
CA ASP A 56 3.74 -2.10 9.94
C ASP A 56 2.28 -2.56 9.84
N PRO A 57 1.93 -3.48 8.91
CA PRO A 57 0.56 -3.97 8.79
C PRO A 57 0.03 -4.59 10.09
N LYS A 58 0.90 -5.13 10.96
CA LYS A 58 0.51 -5.62 12.29
C LYS A 58 0.06 -4.49 13.22
N GLN A 59 0.70 -3.32 13.13
CA GLN A 59 0.31 -2.12 13.89
C GLN A 59 -0.95 -1.47 13.32
N ARG A 60 -1.15 -1.54 12.00
CA ARG A 60 -2.36 -1.02 11.34
C ARG A 60 -3.62 -1.75 11.81
N ALA A 61 -3.55 -3.07 11.97
CA ALA A 61 -4.66 -3.88 12.48
C ALA A 61 -5.05 -3.53 13.93
N MET A 62 -4.07 -3.18 14.77
CA MET A 62 -4.33 -2.78 16.16
C MET A 62 -4.92 -1.36 16.25
N GLN A 63 -4.49 -0.42 15.40
CA GLN A 63 -5.07 0.94 15.38
C GLN A 63 -6.53 0.97 14.89
N SER A 64 -6.94 0.06 14.01
CA SER A 64 -8.35 -0.08 13.62
C SER A 64 -9.24 -0.62 14.73
N GLN A 65 -8.68 -1.32 15.73
CA GLN A 65 -9.44 -1.83 16.88
C GLN A 65 -9.58 -0.77 17.98
N THR A 66 -8.57 0.08 18.20
CA THR A 66 -8.62 1.09 19.28
C THR A 66 -9.57 2.26 18.98
N LYS A 67 -9.97 2.47 17.72
CA LYS A 67 -10.99 3.49 17.36
C LYS A 67 -12.43 3.03 17.51
N SER A 68 -12.67 1.79 17.94
CA SER A 68 -14.02 1.21 18.04
C SER A 68 -14.44 0.88 19.47
N SER A 69 -13.81 1.49 20.48
CA SER A 69 -14.07 1.21 21.90
C SER A 69 -14.20 2.48 22.76
N ASN A 70 -14.83 3.51 22.23
CA ASN A 70 -15.44 4.62 22.98
C ASN A 70 -16.68 5.03 22.19
N ASP A 71 -17.77 4.29 22.37
CA ASP A 71 -19.10 4.86 22.52
C ASP A 71 -20.04 3.78 23.04
N GLU A 72 -20.96 4.24 23.87
CA GLU A 72 -21.79 3.51 24.80
C GLU A 72 -22.73 2.46 24.20
N GLN A 73 -23.16 1.59 25.10
CA GLN A 73 -24.36 0.78 25.04
C GLN A 73 -25.55 1.52 24.38
N ASN A 74 -25.99 1.08 23.20
CA ASN A 74 -27.40 0.81 22.97
C ASN A 74 -27.63 -0.03 21.71
N SER A 75 -28.52 -1.00 21.85
CA SER A 75 -29.03 -1.90 20.83
C SER A 75 -29.49 -1.20 19.54
N SER A 76 -29.06 -1.69 18.37
CA SER A 76 -29.97 -2.24 17.34
C SER A 76 -29.21 -2.70 16.09
N SER A 77 -29.81 -3.71 15.48
CA SER A 77 -29.31 -4.62 14.45
C SER A 77 -29.34 -4.03 13.03
N LEU A 78 -28.71 -4.78 12.11
CA LEU A 78 -28.64 -4.67 10.64
C LEU A 78 -27.72 -3.56 10.09
N GLY A 79 -26.55 -3.88 9.52
CA GLY A 79 -26.36 -4.85 8.44
C GLY A 79 -26.93 -4.24 7.15
N GLY A 80 -26.21 -3.33 6.47
CA GLY A 80 -25.05 -3.66 5.66
C GLY A 80 -25.51 -4.21 4.31
N MET A 81 -25.32 -3.46 3.23
CA MET A 81 -24.91 -3.98 1.91
C MET A 81 -24.81 -2.88 0.86
N LEU A 82 -23.64 -2.87 0.21
CA LEU A 82 -23.36 -2.19 -1.05
C LEU A 82 -24.27 -2.70 -2.17
N LEU A 83 -24.76 -1.81 -3.04
CA LEU A 83 -24.77 -2.06 -4.49
C LEU A 83 -24.96 -0.73 -5.27
N GLY A 84 -23.85 -0.17 -5.71
CA GLY A 84 -23.84 0.95 -6.64
C GLY A 84 -24.11 0.48 -8.08
N ALA A 85 -25.05 1.16 -8.73
CA ALA A 85 -25.09 1.50 -10.15
C ALA A 85 -24.62 0.45 -11.18
N ALA A 86 -25.57 -0.31 -11.73
CA ALA A 86 -25.52 -0.77 -13.12
C ALA A 86 -26.54 0.02 -13.94
N ILE A 87 -26.04 0.60 -15.02
CA ILE A 87 -26.60 1.70 -15.80
C ILE A 87 -27.39 1.15 -17.00
N THR A 88 -28.55 1.74 -17.27
CA THR A 88 -29.16 2.00 -18.60
C THR A 88 -29.23 0.87 -19.64
N ALA A 89 -30.45 0.37 -19.90
CA ALA A 89 -30.98 0.15 -21.26
C ALA A 89 -32.47 -0.26 -21.18
N GLY A 90 -33.36 0.73 -21.11
CA GLY A 90 -34.81 0.52 -21.14
C GLY A 90 -35.48 1.60 -21.97
N ILE A 91 -34.93 1.89 -23.15
CA ILE A 91 -35.63 2.60 -24.21
C ILE A 91 -36.86 1.76 -24.56
N GLY A 92 -38.01 2.43 -24.68
CA GLY A 92 -39.28 1.78 -24.95
C GLY A 92 -39.26 0.90 -26.19
N LEU A 93 -39.89 -0.26 -26.06
CA LEU A 93 -40.64 -0.90 -27.14
C LEU A 93 -42.03 -1.16 -26.57
N PHE A 94 -43.01 -0.32 -26.89
CA PHE A 94 -43.92 -0.54 -28.01
C PHE A 94 -44.74 -1.83 -27.91
N LEU A 95 -46.06 -1.60 -27.91
CA LEU A 95 -47.14 -2.46 -28.40
C LEU A 95 -47.71 -3.49 -27.41
N LYS A 96 -49.02 -3.72 -27.34
CA LYS A 96 -50.27 -3.01 -27.66
C LYS A 96 -51.34 -4.08 -27.40
N LYS A 97 -52.44 -3.66 -26.77
CA LYS A 97 -53.71 -4.39 -26.67
C LYS A 97 -54.05 -5.17 -27.94
N LYS A 98 -54.46 -6.43 -27.79
CA LYS A 98 -55.83 -6.84 -28.13
C LYS A 98 -56.22 -8.08 -27.34
#